data_AF-A0A2K5XS90-F1
#
_entry.id   AF-A0A2K5XS90-F1
#
_cell.length_a   1.000
_cell.length_b   1.000
_cell.length_c   1.000
_cell.angle_alpha   90.00
_cell.angle_beta   90.00
_cell.angle_gamma   90.00
#
_symmetry.space_group_name_H-M   'P 1'
#
loop_
_entity.id
_entity.type
_entity.pdbx_description
1 polymer ?
#
loop_
_entity_poly.entity_id
_entity_poly.type
_entity_poly.pdbx_seq_one_letter_code
_entity_poly.pdbx_strand_id
1 'polypeptide(L)'
;MAATGCLRWSLNRAGVWLLPPPARCPRRALHKQKDGTEFKSIYSLDKLYPESQGLDTAWRVPDGAKQADSDIPLNRLTISYCRSSGPGGQNVNKVNSKAEVRFHLATADWIAEPVRQKIAIMHKNKINRLGELILTSESSRYQFRNLADCLQKIRDMIAEASKTPKEPTKEDVKLQRI
;
A
#
# COMPACT_ATOMS: atom_id res chain seq x y z
N MET A 1 53.00 34.51 -47.62
CA MET A 1 52.63 35.93 -47.77
C MET A 1 51.12 36.01 -47.89
N ALA A 2 50.48 36.80 -47.01
CA ALA A 2 49.20 37.52 -47.13
C ALA A 2 47.99 36.80 -47.80
N ALA A 3 46.76 36.85 -47.32
CA ALA A 3 46.12 37.86 -46.48
C ALA A 3 44.89 37.28 -45.78
N THR A 4 44.73 37.77 -44.56
CA THR A 4 43.50 37.98 -43.80
C THR A 4 42.33 38.44 -44.66
N GLY A 5 41.15 37.86 -44.43
CA GLY A 5 39.90 38.29 -45.07
C GLY A 5 38.71 37.98 -44.18
N CYS A 6 38.58 38.75 -43.11
CA CYS A 6 37.42 38.74 -42.23
C CYS A 6 36.24 39.41 -42.96
N LEU A 7 35.13 38.70 -43.16
CA LEU A 7 33.87 39.32 -43.55
C LEU A 7 32.77 38.89 -42.57
N ARG A 8 32.59 39.80 -41.61
CA ARG A 8 31.46 39.93 -40.72
C ARG A 8 30.26 40.38 -41.54
N TRP A 9 29.25 39.54 -41.67
CA TRP A 9 27.91 39.97 -42.08
C TRP A 9 26.97 39.86 -40.89
N SER A 10 26.62 41.03 -40.36
CA SER A 10 25.52 41.23 -39.44
C SER A 10 24.20 40.97 -40.18
N LEU A 11 23.43 40.01 -39.72
CA LEU A 11 22.01 39.92 -40.03
C LEU A 11 21.24 40.00 -38.72
N ASN A 12 20.91 41.25 -38.40
CA ASN A 12 19.85 41.60 -37.48
C ASN A 12 18.52 41.22 -38.16
N ARG A 13 17.84 40.19 -37.67
CA ARG A 13 16.41 40.00 -37.94
C ARG A 13 15.76 39.40 -36.71
N ALA A 14 15.26 40.32 -35.89
CA ALA A 14 14.13 40.06 -35.02
C ALA A 14 13.02 39.38 -35.83
N GLY A 15 12.47 38.32 -35.28
CA GLY A 15 11.43 37.54 -35.92
C GLY A 15 11.32 36.16 -35.28
N VAL A 16 11.05 36.15 -33.97
CA VAL A 16 10.51 34.96 -33.33
C VAL A 16 9.15 34.72 -33.99
N TRP A 17 9.11 33.82 -34.98
CA TRP A 17 7.86 33.27 -35.47
C TRP A 17 7.33 32.32 -34.38
N LEU A 18 6.68 32.91 -33.38
CA LEU A 18 5.75 32.20 -32.50
C LEU A 18 4.62 31.72 -33.41
N LEU A 19 4.75 30.49 -33.92
CA LEU A 19 3.60 29.75 -34.39
C LEU A 19 2.56 29.79 -33.26
N PRO A 20 1.34 30.32 -33.50
CA PRO A 20 0.31 30.28 -32.48
C PRO A 20 0.11 28.81 -32.09
N PRO A 21 -0.06 28.50 -30.79
CA PRO A 21 -0.37 27.14 -30.37
C PRO A 21 -1.60 26.67 -31.17
N PRO A 22 -1.63 25.39 -31.61
CA PRO A 22 -2.78 24.88 -32.35
C PRO A 22 -4.03 25.22 -31.54
N ALA A 23 -5.01 25.86 -32.19
CA ALA A 23 -6.28 26.20 -31.58
C ALA A 23 -6.71 25.00 -30.76
N ARG A 24 -6.83 25.17 -29.43
CA ARG A 24 -7.40 24.13 -28.57
C ARG A 24 -8.66 23.70 -29.27
N CYS A 25 -8.72 22.45 -29.74
CA CYS A 25 -9.95 21.86 -30.23
C CYS A 25 -10.99 22.26 -29.18
N PRO A 26 -12.08 22.95 -29.55
CA PRO A 26 -13.08 23.36 -28.59
C PRO A 26 -13.40 22.10 -27.82
N ARG A 27 -13.08 22.12 -26.52
CA ARG A 27 -13.22 20.99 -25.59
C ARG A 27 -14.59 20.45 -25.90
N ARG A 28 -14.66 19.31 -26.61
CA ARG A 28 -15.88 18.78 -27.19
C ARG A 28 -16.90 18.94 -26.10
N ALA A 29 -17.84 19.88 -26.28
CA ALA A 29 -18.75 20.23 -25.21
C ALA A 29 -19.42 18.90 -24.92
N LEU A 30 -19.05 18.28 -23.79
CA LEU A 30 -19.72 17.08 -23.32
C LEU A 30 -21.16 17.52 -23.36
N HIS A 31 -21.92 16.91 -24.26
CA HIS A 31 -23.30 17.28 -24.50
C HIS A 31 -23.89 17.42 -23.12
N LYS A 32 -24.27 18.66 -22.75
CA LYS A 32 -25.06 18.90 -21.56
C LYS A 32 -26.33 18.12 -21.85
N GLN A 33 -26.41 16.92 -21.30
CA GLN A 33 -27.53 16.03 -21.45
C GLN A 33 -28.68 16.76 -20.77
N LYS A 34 -29.48 17.46 -21.56
CA LYS A 34 -30.74 18.03 -21.12
C LYS A 34 -31.58 16.88 -20.60
N ASP A 35 -32.23 17.11 -19.46
CA ASP A 35 -32.99 16.17 -18.65
C ASP A 35 -33.84 15.24 -19.50
N GLY A 36 -33.25 14.08 -19.81
CA GLY A 36 -33.87 12.97 -20.50
C GLY A 36 -33.70 11.80 -19.55
N THR A 37 -34.82 11.31 -19.05
CA THR A 37 -34.96 10.16 -18.15
C THR A 37 -33.84 9.13 -18.40
N GLU A 38 -32.95 8.96 -17.43
CA GLU A 38 -31.93 7.92 -17.46
C GLU A 38 -32.58 6.56 -17.79
N PHE A 39 -31.98 5.77 -18.68
CA PHE A 39 -32.55 4.49 -19.09
C PHE A 39 -32.58 3.53 -17.89
N LYS A 40 -33.79 3.12 -17.47
CA LYS A 40 -33.99 2.13 -16.40
C LYS A 40 -34.72 0.91 -16.93
N SER A 41 -34.00 -0.20 -17.07
CA SER A 41 -34.55 -1.49 -17.49
C SER A 41 -35.30 -2.20 -16.35
N ILE A 42 -35.85 -3.39 -16.60
CA ILE A 42 -36.40 -4.27 -15.56
C ILE A 42 -35.29 -4.70 -14.59
N TYR A 43 -34.06 -4.87 -15.08
CA TYR A 43 -32.88 -5.29 -14.32
C TYR A 43 -32.03 -4.11 -13.81
N SER A 44 -32.61 -2.92 -13.61
CA SER A 44 -31.88 -1.79 -13.01
C SER A 44 -31.57 -2.06 -11.53
N LEU A 45 -30.42 -1.59 -11.04
CA LEU A 45 -29.99 -1.77 -9.64
C LEU A 45 -31.06 -1.33 -8.64
N ASP A 46 -31.73 -0.20 -8.87
CA ASP A 46 -32.81 0.32 -8.01
C ASP A 46 -34.00 -0.65 -7.84
N LYS A 47 -34.26 -1.49 -8.86
CA LYS A 47 -35.35 -2.48 -8.88
C LYS A 47 -34.91 -3.82 -8.30
N LEU A 48 -33.67 -4.22 -8.58
CA LEU A 48 -33.08 -5.45 -8.05
C LEU A 48 -32.82 -5.34 -6.55
N TYR A 49 -32.42 -4.17 -6.07
CA TYR A 49 -32.08 -3.92 -4.67
C TYR A 49 -32.80 -2.65 -4.17
N PRO A 50 -34.10 -2.75 -3.83
CA PRO A 50 -34.89 -1.60 -3.41
C PRO A 50 -34.44 -1.01 -2.06
N GLU A 51 -33.77 -1.80 -1.24
CA GLU A 51 -33.29 -1.36 0.09
C GLU A 51 -32.00 -0.54 0.03
N SER A 52 -31.18 -0.72 -1.01
CA SER A 52 -29.90 -0.03 -1.17
C SER A 52 -29.98 1.13 -2.16
N GLN A 53 -31.09 1.87 -2.13
CA GLN A 53 -31.31 2.99 -3.01
C GLN A 53 -30.53 4.23 -2.55
N GLY A 54 -29.91 4.91 -3.51
CA GLY A 54 -29.15 6.13 -3.30
C GLY A 54 -27.89 6.11 -4.14
N LEU A 55 -27.51 7.27 -4.67
CA LEU A 55 -26.25 7.40 -5.40
C LEU A 55 -25.10 7.09 -4.43
N ASP A 56 -25.09 7.74 -3.26
CA ASP A 56 -23.95 7.65 -2.35
C ASP A 56 -23.92 6.43 -1.42
N THR A 57 -24.88 5.51 -1.52
CA THR A 57 -24.91 4.33 -0.65
C THR A 57 -23.73 3.39 -0.90
N ALA A 58 -23.31 3.23 -2.16
CA ALA A 58 -22.28 2.28 -2.54
C ALA A 58 -20.83 2.73 -2.23
N TRP A 59 -20.57 4.04 -2.24
CA TRP A 59 -19.22 4.60 -2.02
C TRP A 59 -19.07 5.32 -0.67
N ARG A 60 -20.08 5.26 0.19
CA ARG A 60 -19.97 5.74 1.57
C ARG A 60 -19.07 4.81 2.37
N VAL A 61 -18.00 5.36 2.92
CA VAL A 61 -17.12 4.59 3.80
C VAL A 61 -17.79 4.48 5.17
N PRO A 62 -18.00 3.25 5.72
CA PRO A 62 -18.62 3.08 7.02
C PRO A 62 -17.70 3.63 8.13
N ASP A 63 -18.22 4.57 8.92
CA ASP A 63 -17.44 5.24 9.97
C ASP A 63 -17.13 4.29 11.15
N GLY A 64 -18.08 3.42 11.52
CA GLY A 64 -17.94 2.48 12.63
C GLY A 64 -17.07 1.24 12.32
N ALA A 65 -16.72 0.99 11.06
CA ALA A 65 -15.88 -0.16 10.69
C ALA A 65 -14.38 0.12 10.84
N LYS A 66 -13.97 1.38 11.10
CA LYS A 66 -12.56 1.82 11.13
C LYS A 66 -11.95 1.91 12.54
N GLN A 67 -12.73 1.60 13.58
CA GLN A 67 -12.36 1.86 14.97
C GLN A 67 -12.38 0.57 15.80
N ALA A 68 -12.01 -0.57 15.21
CA ALA A 68 -11.75 -1.75 16.02
C ALA A 68 -10.33 -1.65 16.60
N ASP A 69 -10.14 -2.11 17.84
CA ASP A 69 -8.80 -2.27 18.45
C ASP A 69 -7.89 -3.22 17.65
N SER A 70 -8.46 -3.93 16.67
CA SER A 70 -7.78 -4.84 15.74
C SER A 70 -7.20 -4.13 14.51
N ASP A 71 -7.47 -2.84 14.35
CA ASP A 71 -7.01 -2.07 13.19
C ASP A 71 -5.55 -1.64 13.36
N ILE A 72 -4.75 -1.94 12.34
CA ILE A 72 -3.32 -1.64 12.34
C ILE A 72 -3.10 -0.26 11.71
N PRO A 73 -2.66 0.76 12.48
CA PRO A 73 -2.46 2.10 11.94
C PRO A 73 -1.21 2.15 11.05
N LEU A 74 -1.41 2.33 9.73
CA LEU A 74 -0.31 2.42 8.75
C LEU A 74 0.67 3.55 9.05
N ASN A 75 0.19 4.65 9.65
CA ASN A 75 1.02 5.81 10.00
C ASN A 75 2.09 5.52 11.06
N ARG A 76 1.93 4.44 11.84
CA ARG A 76 2.88 4.02 12.88
C ARG A 76 3.83 2.92 12.39
N LEU A 77 3.67 2.46 11.15
CA LEU A 77 4.51 1.44 10.54
C LEU A 77 5.51 2.10 9.59
N THR A 78 6.76 1.67 9.68
CA THR A 78 7.79 2.01 8.69
C THR A 78 7.82 0.90 7.65
N ILE A 79 7.45 1.25 6.41
CA ILE A 79 7.40 0.30 5.29
C ILE A 79 8.56 0.63 4.34
N SER A 80 9.43 -0.34 4.08
CA SER A 80 10.55 -0.22 3.15
C SER A 80 10.52 -1.35 2.12
N TYR A 81 10.93 -1.03 0.89
CA TYR A 81 11.00 -2.00 -0.20
C TYR A 81 12.44 -2.26 -0.60
N CYS A 82 12.79 -3.54 -0.66
CA CYS A 82 14.13 -4.02 -0.93
C CYS A 82 14.12 -5.00 -2.11
N ARG A 83 15.29 -5.33 -2.63
CA ARG A 83 15.44 -6.39 -3.63
C ARG A 83 15.21 -7.75 -2.96
N SER A 84 14.55 -8.67 -3.65
CA SER A 84 14.41 -10.05 -3.17
C SER A 84 15.73 -10.79 -3.32
N SER A 85 16.01 -11.74 -2.43
CA SER A 85 17.33 -12.40 -2.34
C SER A 85 17.45 -13.64 -3.23
N GLY A 86 16.58 -13.79 -4.24
CA GLY A 86 16.49 -15.00 -5.07
C GLY A 86 17.67 -15.21 -6.03
N PRO A 87 17.87 -16.45 -6.53
CA PRO A 87 18.92 -16.75 -7.51
C PRO A 87 18.73 -15.87 -8.74
N GLY A 88 19.80 -15.17 -9.12
CA GLY A 88 19.80 -14.06 -10.07
C GLY A 88 19.07 -14.36 -11.37
N GLY A 89 17.91 -13.71 -11.53
CA GLY A 89 17.15 -13.66 -12.77
C GLY A 89 16.84 -12.21 -13.15
N GLN A 90 16.43 -11.99 -14.39
CA GLN A 90 16.21 -10.65 -14.96
C GLN A 90 15.25 -9.77 -14.12
N ASN A 91 14.27 -10.38 -13.47
CA ASN A 91 13.29 -9.69 -12.62
C ASN A 91 13.79 -9.46 -11.18
N VAL A 92 14.59 -10.38 -10.62
CA VAL A 92 15.09 -10.32 -9.24
C VAL A 92 16.06 -9.15 -9.05
N ASN A 93 16.91 -8.91 -10.05
CA ASN A 93 17.93 -7.86 -9.98
C ASN A 93 17.39 -6.46 -10.28
N LYS A 94 16.18 -6.35 -10.85
CA LYS A 94 15.63 -5.09 -11.38
C LYS A 94 14.50 -4.50 -10.53
N VAL A 95 13.71 -5.33 -9.82
CA VAL A 95 12.49 -4.86 -9.14
C VAL A 95 12.62 -5.06 -7.63
N ASN A 96 12.41 -3.97 -6.87
CA ASN A 96 12.33 -4.00 -5.41
C ASN A 96 10.98 -4.58 -4.98
N SER A 97 10.85 -5.91 -5.02
CA SER A 97 9.60 -6.60 -4.71
C SER A 97 9.45 -6.90 -3.21
N LYS A 98 10.55 -7.14 -2.48
CA LYS A 98 10.52 -7.53 -1.06
C LYS A 98 9.99 -6.37 -0.22
N ALA A 99 8.96 -6.64 0.58
CA ALA A 99 8.41 -5.66 1.53
C ALA A 99 8.94 -5.97 2.94
N GLU A 100 9.49 -4.95 3.59
CA GLU A 100 9.90 -4.94 4.99
C GLU A 100 9.00 -3.97 5.75
N VAL A 101 8.42 -4.44 6.85
CA VAL A 101 7.58 -3.66 7.75
C VAL A 101 8.22 -3.68 9.12
N ARG A 102 8.40 -2.50 9.71
CA ARG A 102 9.05 -2.31 11.01
C ARG A 102 8.22 -1.39 11.88
N PHE A 103 8.18 -1.68 13.17
CA PHE A 103 7.64 -0.75 14.17
C PHE A 103 8.23 -1.05 15.54
N HIS A 104 8.27 -0.03 16.40
CA HIS A 104 8.73 -0.18 17.77
C HIS A 104 7.66 -0.84 18.63
N LEU A 105 7.95 -2.04 19.15
CA LEU A 105 6.94 -2.85 19.83
C LEU A 105 6.53 -2.27 21.19
N ALA A 106 7.47 -1.68 21.93
CA ALA A 106 7.18 -1.12 23.25
C ALA A 106 6.40 0.21 23.21
N THR A 107 6.40 0.94 22.09
CA THR A 107 5.65 2.22 21.92
C THR A 107 4.34 2.02 21.13
N ALA A 108 3.96 0.77 20.84
CA ALA A 108 2.76 0.47 20.08
C ALA A 108 1.52 0.53 20.97
N ASP A 109 0.91 1.72 21.09
CA ASP A 109 -0.27 1.98 21.93
C ASP A 109 -1.53 1.21 21.47
N TRP A 110 -1.58 0.83 20.18
CA TRP A 110 -2.68 0.08 19.57
C TRP A 110 -2.64 -1.43 19.89
N ILE A 111 -1.64 -1.90 20.64
CA ILE A 111 -1.56 -3.29 21.12
C ILE A 111 -1.62 -3.30 22.65
N ALA A 112 -2.49 -4.12 23.21
CA ALA A 112 -2.58 -4.31 24.66
C ALA A 112 -1.23 -4.76 25.26
N GLU A 113 -0.85 -4.19 26.40
CA GLU A 113 0.39 -4.50 27.13
C GLU A 113 0.66 -6.01 27.31
N PRO A 114 -0.28 -6.86 27.78
CA PRO A 114 -0.01 -8.29 27.94
C PRO A 114 0.28 -8.99 26.61
N VAL A 115 -0.31 -8.52 25.51
CA VAL A 115 -0.09 -9.06 24.17
C VAL A 115 1.30 -8.64 23.67
N ARG A 116 1.71 -7.39 23.90
CA ARG A 116 3.06 -6.90 23.57
C ARG A 116 4.14 -7.73 24.25
N GLN A 117 4.01 -7.98 25.54
CA GLN A 117 4.97 -8.77 26.30
C GLN A 117 5.07 -10.21 25.78
N LYS A 118 3.93 -10.84 25.46
CA LYS A 118 3.91 -12.18 24.86
C LYS A 118 4.57 -12.22 23.48
N ILE A 119 4.28 -11.25 22.61
CA ILE A 119 4.92 -11.14 21.29
C ILE A 119 6.43 -10.99 21.44
N ALA A 120 6.89 -10.19 22.41
CA ALA A 120 8.31 -10.00 22.67
C ALA A 120 9.00 -11.32 23.08
N ILE A 121 8.32 -12.18 23.84
CA ILE A 121 8.84 -13.50 24.24
C ILE A 121 8.80 -14.49 23.06
N MET A 122 7.67 -14.60 22.37
CA MET A 122 7.45 -15.57 21.29
C MET A 122 8.31 -15.27 20.04
N HIS A 123 8.46 -13.98 19.71
CA HIS A 123 9.13 -13.53 18.48
C HIS A 123 10.41 -12.75 18.76
N LYS A 124 11.11 -13.07 19.86
CA LYS A 124 12.40 -12.46 20.22
C LYS A 124 13.44 -12.43 19.08
N ASN A 125 13.44 -13.46 18.22
CA ASN A 125 14.38 -13.57 17.10
C ASN A 125 14.14 -12.54 15.99
N LYS A 126 12.98 -11.89 15.96
CA LYS A 126 12.59 -10.89 14.95
C LYS A 126 12.70 -9.47 15.47
N ILE A 127 13.17 -9.28 16.71
CA ILE A 127 13.29 -7.98 17.36
C ILE A 127 14.74 -7.50 17.25
N ASN A 128 14.90 -6.28 16.76
CA ASN A 128 16.21 -5.63 16.68
C ASN A 128 16.67 -5.14 18.05
N ARG A 129 17.96 -4.79 18.20
CA ARG A 129 18.54 -4.24 19.43
C ARG A 129 17.82 -2.97 19.93
N LEU A 130 17.24 -2.22 19.00
CA LEU A 130 16.45 -1.01 19.28
C LEU A 130 15.01 -1.30 19.73
N GLY A 131 14.59 -2.57 19.84
CA GLY A 131 13.21 -2.93 20.24
C GLY A 131 12.19 -2.90 19.09
N GLU A 132 12.65 -2.82 17.85
CA GLU A 132 11.80 -2.84 16.66
C GLU A 132 11.51 -4.26 16.20
N LEU A 133 10.24 -4.58 15.96
CA LEU A 133 9.83 -5.83 15.33
C LEU A 133 9.97 -5.68 13.81
N ILE A 134 10.79 -6.53 13.19
CA ILE A 134 11.05 -6.51 11.75
C ILE A 134 10.36 -7.71 11.10
N LEU A 135 9.53 -7.44 10.10
CA LEU A 135 8.82 -8.46 9.33
C LEU A 135 9.03 -8.26 7.84
N THR A 136 9.41 -9.34 7.16
CA THR A 136 9.65 -9.31 5.71
C THR A 136 8.81 -10.35 4.99
N SER A 137 8.40 -10.03 3.76
CA SER A 137 7.81 -10.98 2.83
C SER A 137 8.35 -10.76 1.42
N GLU A 138 8.69 -11.86 0.74
CA GLU A 138 9.15 -11.90 -0.65
C GLU A 138 8.48 -13.03 -1.45
N SER A 139 7.25 -13.39 -1.08
CA SER A 139 6.47 -14.48 -1.68
C SER A 139 6.10 -14.22 -3.15
N SER A 140 5.91 -12.95 -3.50
CA SER A 140 5.42 -12.53 -4.80
C SER A 140 6.33 -11.50 -5.47
N ARG A 141 6.17 -11.36 -6.79
CA ARG A 141 6.79 -10.27 -7.57
C ARG A 141 6.16 -8.90 -7.31
N TYR A 142 4.97 -8.87 -6.72
CA TYR A 142 4.22 -7.64 -6.48
C TYR A 142 4.37 -7.12 -5.05
N GLN A 143 4.80 -5.86 -4.92
CA GLN A 143 5.01 -5.20 -3.62
C GLN A 143 3.75 -5.18 -2.75
N PHE A 144 2.57 -4.95 -3.34
CA PHE A 144 1.29 -4.86 -2.62
C PHE A 144 0.92 -6.20 -1.97
N ARG A 145 1.19 -7.31 -2.66
CA ARG A 145 0.94 -8.65 -2.12
C ARG A 145 1.89 -8.96 -0.97
N ASN A 146 3.16 -8.60 -1.11
CA ASN A 146 4.14 -8.79 -0.04
C ASN A 146 3.83 -7.91 1.20
N LEU A 147 3.35 -6.68 0.99
CA LEU A 147 2.86 -5.83 2.08
C LEU A 147 1.65 -6.47 2.78
N ALA A 148 0.66 -6.92 2.01
CA ALA A 148 -0.52 -7.58 2.56
C ALA A 148 -0.15 -8.82 3.38
N ASP A 149 0.81 -9.63 2.91
CA ASP A 149 1.34 -10.77 3.65
C ASP A 149 2.01 -10.34 4.97
N CYS A 150 2.77 -9.24 4.98
CA CYS A 150 3.37 -8.71 6.20
C CYS A 150 2.31 -8.25 7.21
N LEU A 151 1.27 -7.54 6.75
CA LEU A 151 0.16 -7.12 7.59
C LEU A 151 -0.62 -8.32 8.14
N GLN A 152 -0.84 -9.34 7.32
CA GLN A 152 -1.52 -10.56 7.77
C GLN A 152 -0.71 -11.28 8.84
N LYS A 153 0.61 -11.42 8.66
CA LYS A 153 1.51 -11.98 9.69
C LYS A 153 1.41 -11.21 11.00
N ILE A 154 1.33 -9.87 10.96
CA ILE A 154 1.15 -9.05 12.18
C ILE A 154 -0.17 -9.41 12.87
N ARG A 155 -1.27 -9.49 12.13
CA ARG A 155 -2.58 -9.90 12.67
C ARG A 155 -2.52 -11.29 13.30
N ASP A 156 -1.88 -12.23 12.62
CA ASP A 156 -1.75 -13.62 13.10
C ASP A 156 -0.94 -13.67 14.40
N MET A 157 0.18 -12.94 14.49
CA MET A 157 1.00 -12.86 15.72
C MET A 157 0.24 -12.23 16.88
N ILE A 158 -0.55 -11.18 16.62
CA ILE A 158 -1.40 -10.55 17.64
C ILE A 158 -2.50 -11.53 18.09
N ALA A 159 -3.13 -12.24 17.15
CA ALA A 159 -4.16 -13.23 17.45
C ALA A 159 -3.60 -14.42 18.25
N GLU A 160 -2.39 -14.88 17.92
CA GLU A 160 -1.70 -15.94 18.67
C GLU A 160 -1.33 -15.50 20.08
N ALA A 161 -0.80 -14.29 20.25
CA ALA A 161 -0.46 -13.76 21.56
C ALA A 161 -1.69 -13.40 22.41
N SER A 162 -2.80 -13.01 21.78
CA SER A 162 -4.07 -12.75 22.46
C SER A 162 -4.69 -14.01 23.04
N LYS A 163 -4.49 -15.18 22.40
CA LYS A 163 -4.98 -16.45 22.92
C LYS A 163 -4.39 -16.72 24.31
N THR A 164 -5.27 -17.09 25.24
CA THR A 164 -4.87 -17.64 26.54
C THR A 164 -4.13 -18.97 26.32
N PRO A 165 -3.07 -19.24 27.09
CA PRO A 165 -2.34 -20.50 26.96
C PRO A 165 -3.33 -21.66 27.14
N LYS A 166 -3.37 -22.57 26.16
CA LYS A 166 -4.11 -23.82 26.30
C LYS A 166 -3.43 -24.66 27.37
N GLU A 167 -4.23 -25.35 28.18
CA GLU A 167 -3.70 -26.37 29.09
C GLU A 167 -2.88 -27.37 28.26
N PRO A 168 -1.65 -27.70 28.68
CA PRO A 168 -0.79 -28.59 27.92
C PRO A 168 -1.46 -29.95 27.81
N THR A 169 -1.41 -30.54 26.61
CA THR A 169 -1.91 -31.90 26.43
C THR A 169 -1.05 -32.87 27.23
N LYS A 170 -1.60 -34.03 27.62
CA LYS A 170 -0.89 -35.03 28.43
C LYS A 170 0.43 -35.48 27.79
N GLU A 171 0.53 -35.40 26.47
CA GLU A 171 1.72 -35.73 25.69
C GLU A 171 2.82 -34.65 25.83
N ASP A 172 2.45 -33.37 25.77
CA ASP A 172 3.37 -32.23 25.95
C ASP A 172 3.98 -32.21 27.35
N VAL A 173 3.19 -32.55 28.38
CA VAL A 173 3.67 -32.63 29.78
C VAL A 173 4.74 -33.71 29.93
N LYS A 174 4.67 -34.78 29.13
CA LYS A 174 5.66 -35.87 29.18
C LYS A 174 6.99 -35.47 28.56
N LEU A 175 6.97 -34.67 27.49
CA LEU A 175 8.18 -34.14 26.84
C LEU A 175 8.89 -33.08 27.68
N GLN A 176 8.17 -32.32 28.49
CA GLN A 176 8.75 -31.30 29.37
C GLN A 176 9.44 -31.86 30.63
N ARG A 177 9.22 -33.14 30.97
CA ARG A 177 9.78 -33.80 32.16
C ARG A 177 11.04 -34.62 31.90
N ILE A 178 11.46 -34.75 30.64
CA ILE A 178 12.69 -35.44 30.21
C ILE A 178 13.80 -34.41 30.09
#